data_AF-C6H3R9-F1
#
_entry.id   AF-C6H3R9-F1
#
_cell.length_a   1.000
_cell.length_b   1.000
_cell.length_c   1.000
_cell.angle_alpha   90.00
_cell.angle_beta   90.00
_cell.angle_gamma   90.00
#
_symmetry.space_group_name_H-M   'P 1'
#
loop_
_entity.id
_entity.type
_entity.pdbx_description
1 polymer ?
#
loop_
_entity_poly.entity_id
_entity_poly.type
_entity_poly.pdbx_seq_one_letter_code
_entity_poly.pdbx_strand_id
1 'polypeptide(L)'
;MTRFIVSLALLLQLVSAHFSIKYPFWRGNSYTSQWTRPCGGVNVTTNRTEWPLGGGSLLITPSHSWSITFVNLGIGSDDTVIFNISMIEGFNQTGNGTFCFPKIPIPQGLGLTAGSNASIQVVQVNEHGSALYNCADITFSANATLLSTDLCTNSSGIGWKPLGAETALNNTSPKPGAGSMLAIDKSIQSLGLGAIIAILFWNLYV
;
A
#
# COMPACT_ATOMS: atom_id res chain seq x y z
N MET A 1 13.61 -36.72 -8.53
CA MET A 1 14.03 -35.68 -7.56
C MET A 1 13.84 -34.25 -8.09
N THR A 2 14.13 -33.97 -9.37
CA THR A 2 14.01 -32.63 -9.99
C THR A 2 12.59 -32.03 -9.96
N ARG A 3 11.55 -32.87 -10.02
CA ARG A 3 10.15 -32.41 -10.00
C ARG A 3 9.67 -31.88 -8.65
N PHE A 4 10.23 -32.39 -7.55
CA PHE A 4 9.93 -31.86 -6.20
C PHE A 4 10.61 -30.50 -5.96
N ILE A 5 11.77 -30.27 -6.59
CA ILE A 5 12.52 -29.01 -6.46
C ILE A 5 11.78 -27.86 -7.15
N VAL A 6 11.16 -28.12 -8.32
CA VAL A 6 10.37 -27.10 -9.04
C VAL A 6 9.11 -26.71 -8.24
N SER A 7 8.42 -27.66 -7.62
CA SER A 7 7.23 -27.39 -6.80
C SER A 7 7.56 -26.63 -5.50
N LEU A 8 8.71 -26.91 -4.88
CA LEU A 8 9.15 -26.21 -3.67
C LEU A 8 9.59 -24.77 -3.98
N ALA A 9 10.23 -24.53 -5.14
CA ALA A 9 10.64 -23.21 -5.58
C ALA A 9 9.46 -22.25 -5.87
N LEU A 10 8.30 -22.76 -6.28
CA LEU A 10 7.09 -21.94 -6.45
C LEU A 10 6.47 -21.47 -5.12
N LEU A 11 6.71 -22.18 -4.01
CA LEU A 11 6.16 -21.84 -2.69
C LEU A 11 6.98 -20.77 -1.96
N LEU A 12 8.18 -20.45 -2.45
CA LEU A 12 9.15 -19.55 -1.80
C LEU A 12 8.93 -18.05 -2.08
N GLN A 13 7.93 -17.66 -2.89
CA GLN A 13 7.74 -16.26 -3.31
C GLN A 13 6.69 -15.47 -2.51
N LEU A 14 6.24 -15.97 -1.35
CA LEU A 14 5.32 -15.23 -0.47
C LEU A 14 6.11 -14.47 0.62
N VAL A 15 7.04 -13.60 0.23
CA VAL A 15 7.55 -12.58 1.16
C VAL A 15 6.47 -11.52 1.32
N SER A 16 5.75 -11.58 2.46
CA SER A 16 4.69 -10.61 2.75
C SER A 16 5.27 -9.27 3.17
N ALA A 17 4.83 -8.20 2.51
CA ALA A 17 5.28 -6.83 2.69
C ALA A 17 4.56 -6.08 3.83
N HIS A 18 4.55 -6.65 5.03
CA HIS A 18 3.79 -6.09 6.16
C HIS A 18 4.24 -4.68 6.57
N PHE A 19 3.34 -3.93 7.20
CA PHE A 19 3.67 -2.65 7.80
C PHE A 19 2.83 -2.38 9.05
N SER A 20 3.20 -1.36 9.83
CA SER A 20 2.38 -0.87 10.94
C SER A 20 2.26 0.65 10.89
N ILE A 21 1.15 1.19 11.41
CA ILE A 21 1.01 2.64 11.61
C ILE A 21 1.37 2.92 13.08
N LYS A 22 2.41 3.72 13.28
CA LYS A 22 2.90 4.11 14.61
C LYS A 22 2.21 5.38 15.11
N TYR A 23 1.90 6.30 14.21
CA TYR A 23 1.14 7.50 14.53
C TYR A 23 0.28 7.95 13.33
N PRO A 24 -1.00 8.30 13.53
CA PRO A 24 -1.80 7.90 14.70
C PRO A 24 -1.77 6.37 14.89
N PHE A 25 -1.88 5.89 16.12
CA PHE A 25 -1.67 4.48 16.38
C PHE A 25 -2.75 3.64 15.67
N TRP A 26 -2.33 2.58 14.95
CA TRP A 26 -3.27 1.70 14.26
C TRP A 26 -4.29 1.04 15.20
N ARG A 27 -5.42 0.59 14.66
CA ARG A 27 -6.47 -0.11 15.41
C ARG A 27 -5.97 -1.32 16.20
N GLY A 28 -4.93 -2.00 15.70
CA GLY A 28 -4.33 -3.14 16.37
C GLY A 28 -3.38 -3.90 15.45
N ASN A 29 -2.70 -4.89 16.02
CA ASN A 29 -1.80 -5.75 15.26
C ASN A 29 -2.58 -6.67 14.33
N SER A 30 -2.39 -6.47 13.03
CA SER A 30 -3.08 -7.14 11.94
C SER A 30 -2.12 -7.94 11.04
N TYR A 31 -0.86 -8.21 11.45
CA TYR A 31 0.12 -8.86 10.58
C TYR A 31 -0.37 -10.19 9.98
N THR A 32 -1.26 -10.92 10.65
CA THR A 32 -1.82 -12.18 10.11
C THR A 32 -3.13 -11.99 9.35
N SER A 33 -3.54 -10.76 9.06
CA SER A 33 -4.83 -10.45 8.42
C SER A 33 -4.80 -9.17 7.58
N GLN A 34 -3.62 -8.59 7.33
CA GLN A 34 -3.47 -7.29 6.66
C GLN A 34 -4.07 -7.24 5.26
N TRP A 35 -4.23 -8.37 4.58
CA TRP A 35 -4.89 -8.47 3.29
C TRP A 35 -6.42 -8.30 3.35
N THR A 36 -7.01 -8.35 4.55
CA THR A 36 -8.45 -8.20 4.74
C THR A 36 -8.86 -6.73 4.72
N ARG A 37 -9.64 -6.34 3.71
CA ARG A 37 -10.20 -4.98 3.64
C ARG A 37 -11.23 -4.72 4.76
N PRO A 38 -11.39 -3.46 5.21
CA PRO A 38 -10.62 -2.28 4.82
C PRO A 38 -9.41 -1.98 5.73
N CYS A 39 -9.28 -2.66 6.88
CA CYS A 39 -8.35 -2.28 7.95
C CYS A 39 -7.55 -3.48 8.51
N GLY A 40 -7.23 -4.45 7.66
CA GLY A 40 -6.66 -5.73 8.09
C GLY A 40 -7.66 -6.58 8.88
N GLY A 41 -8.97 -6.35 8.68
CA GLY A 41 -10.05 -7.00 9.44
C GLY A 41 -10.17 -6.55 10.89
N VAL A 42 -9.48 -5.48 11.31
CA VAL A 42 -9.55 -4.97 12.68
C VAL A 42 -10.69 -3.95 12.81
N ASN A 43 -11.63 -4.24 13.73
CA ASN A 43 -12.77 -3.37 14.03
C ASN A 43 -12.32 -2.01 14.57
N VAL A 44 -13.18 -1.01 14.41
CA VAL A 44 -12.98 0.34 14.95
C VAL A 44 -12.71 0.32 16.46
N THR A 45 -11.89 1.25 16.93
CA THR A 45 -11.60 1.42 18.35
C THR A 45 -12.36 2.59 18.96
N THR A 46 -12.53 2.55 20.28
CA THR A 46 -13.00 3.70 21.08
C THR A 46 -11.84 4.59 21.54
N ASN A 47 -10.62 4.06 21.59
CA ASN A 47 -9.41 4.80 21.91
C ASN A 47 -8.83 5.47 20.66
N ARG A 48 -9.31 6.68 20.37
CA ARG A 48 -8.97 7.46 19.17
C ARG A 48 -7.81 8.41 19.44
N THR A 49 -6.93 8.57 18.45
CA THR A 49 -5.85 9.56 18.53
C THR A 49 -6.39 10.95 18.18
N GLU A 50 -6.16 11.94 19.04
CA GLU A 50 -6.44 13.35 18.72
C GLU A 50 -5.55 13.80 17.55
N TRP A 51 -6.14 14.32 16.48
CA TRP A 51 -5.44 14.69 15.25
C TRP A 51 -5.81 16.10 14.77
N PRO A 52 -4.86 16.92 14.28
CA PRO A 52 -5.12 18.34 14.03
C PRO A 52 -6.12 18.60 12.90
N LEU A 53 -7.00 19.59 13.09
CA LEU A 53 -7.99 20.03 12.10
C LEU A 53 -7.39 20.48 10.76
N GLY A 54 -6.17 21.00 10.76
CA GLY A 54 -5.48 21.48 9.56
C GLY A 54 -4.63 20.44 8.86
N GLY A 55 -4.71 19.17 9.27
CA GLY A 55 -3.79 18.11 8.84
C GLY A 55 -2.72 17.81 9.90
N GLY A 56 -2.34 16.53 9.98
CA GLY A 56 -1.47 16.00 11.02
C GLY A 56 -0.41 15.05 10.50
N SER A 57 0.44 14.58 11.41
CA SER A 57 1.53 13.67 11.08
C SER A 57 1.01 12.25 10.80
N LEU A 58 1.75 11.53 9.96
CA LEU A 58 1.59 10.08 9.74
C LEU A 58 2.96 9.43 9.82
N LEU A 59 3.13 8.48 10.72
CA LEU A 59 4.34 7.67 10.87
C LEU A 59 3.98 6.20 10.65
N ILE A 60 4.59 5.59 9.63
CA ILE A 60 4.45 4.16 9.33
C ILE A 60 5.79 3.45 9.45
N THR A 61 5.74 2.14 9.66
CA THR A 61 6.91 1.26 9.69
C THR A 61 6.71 0.09 8.73
N PRO A 62 7.06 0.25 7.43
CA PRO A 62 7.16 -0.84 6.47
C PRO A 62 8.28 -1.83 6.82
N SER A 63 8.06 -3.12 6.58
CA SER A 63 9.11 -4.16 6.66
C SER A 63 9.71 -4.50 5.29
N HIS A 64 8.98 -4.25 4.21
CA HIS A 64 9.41 -4.51 2.84
C HIS A 64 10.26 -3.38 2.27
N SER A 65 11.14 -3.71 1.33
CA SER A 65 12.03 -2.75 0.68
C SER A 65 11.34 -1.91 -0.40
N TRP A 66 10.11 -2.23 -0.76
CA TRP A 66 9.36 -1.52 -1.79
C TRP A 66 7.85 -1.64 -1.60
N SER A 67 7.11 -0.56 -1.82
CA SER A 67 5.66 -0.58 -1.98
C SER A 67 5.16 0.69 -2.67
N ILE A 68 4.00 0.61 -3.31
CA ILE A 68 3.17 1.80 -3.58
C ILE A 68 2.28 2.02 -2.38
N THR A 69 2.36 3.20 -1.77
CA THR A 69 1.57 3.53 -0.59
C THR A 69 0.53 4.61 -0.91
N PHE A 70 -0.71 4.36 -0.49
CA PHE A 70 -1.83 5.30 -0.55
C PHE A 70 -2.27 5.66 0.87
N VAL A 71 -2.78 6.88 1.05
CA VAL A 71 -3.35 7.33 2.32
C VAL A 71 -4.72 7.93 2.06
N ASN A 72 -5.73 7.33 2.67
CA ASN A 72 -7.13 7.71 2.52
C ASN A 72 -7.73 8.09 3.88
N LEU A 73 -8.80 8.87 3.83
CA LEU A 73 -9.60 9.27 4.98
C LEU A 73 -11.03 8.77 4.78
N GLY A 74 -11.62 8.27 5.85
CA GLY A 74 -13.04 7.99 5.94
C GLY A 74 -13.62 8.72 7.16
N ILE A 75 -14.72 9.46 6.95
CA ILE A 75 -15.37 10.23 8.01
C ILE A 75 -16.42 9.35 8.68
N GLY A 76 -16.46 9.36 10.01
CA GLY A 76 -17.37 8.57 10.82
C GLY A 76 -16.67 7.87 11.97
N SER A 77 -17.44 7.08 12.72
CA SER A 77 -16.99 6.50 13.99
C SER A 77 -17.16 4.99 14.14
N ASP A 78 -17.67 4.30 13.12
CA ASP A 78 -17.99 2.87 13.17
C ASP A 78 -17.38 2.09 11.99
N ASP A 79 -17.67 0.79 11.92
CA ASP A 79 -17.15 -0.09 10.88
C ASP A 79 -17.82 0.08 9.50
N THR A 80 -18.77 1.02 9.37
CA THR A 80 -19.40 1.38 8.08
C THR A 80 -18.67 2.51 7.36
N VAL A 81 -17.61 3.07 7.95
CA VAL A 81 -16.79 4.13 7.38
C VAL A 81 -16.27 3.74 5.98
N ILE A 82 -16.48 4.64 5.01
CA ILE A 82 -16.00 4.50 3.64
C ILE A 82 -14.77 5.38 3.45
N PHE A 83 -13.66 4.80 2.97
CA PHE A 83 -12.40 5.50 2.71
C PHE A 83 -12.38 6.11 1.29
N ASN A 84 -13.19 7.13 1.05
CA ASN A 84 -13.37 7.75 -0.27
C ASN A 84 -12.63 9.08 -0.46
N ILE A 85 -11.93 9.59 0.56
CA ILE A 85 -11.18 10.85 0.48
C ILE A 85 -9.69 10.51 0.38
N SER A 86 -9.06 10.79 -0.75
CA SER A 86 -7.61 10.62 -0.88
C SER A 86 -6.87 11.79 -0.22
N MET A 87 -5.99 11.49 0.72
CA MET A 87 -5.08 12.48 1.31
C MET A 87 -3.69 12.42 0.65
N ILE A 88 -3.28 11.23 0.20
CA ILE A 88 -2.10 11.02 -0.64
C ILE A 88 -2.51 10.06 -1.77
N GLU A 89 -2.48 10.57 -3.00
CA GLU A 89 -2.91 9.86 -4.21
C GLU A 89 -2.02 8.68 -4.59
N GLY A 90 -0.82 8.62 -4.02
CA GLY A 90 0.10 7.49 -4.16
C GLY A 90 1.55 7.94 -4.22
N PHE A 91 2.42 7.19 -3.55
CA PHE A 91 3.86 7.34 -3.69
C PHE A 91 4.55 5.98 -3.72
N ASN A 92 5.62 5.90 -4.50
CA ASN A 92 6.57 4.81 -4.43
C ASN A 92 7.42 5.00 -3.17
N GLN A 93 7.38 4.03 -2.26
CA GLN A 93 8.25 3.92 -1.10
C GLN A 93 9.38 2.93 -1.41
N THR A 94 10.61 3.31 -1.11
CA THR A 94 11.80 2.45 -1.20
C THR A 94 12.45 2.29 0.17
N GLY A 95 13.00 1.13 0.48
CA GLY A 95 13.57 0.81 1.78
C GLY A 95 12.52 0.42 2.83
N ASN A 96 13.01 0.01 4.00
CA ASN A 96 12.22 -0.34 5.18
C ASN A 96 12.64 0.51 6.39
N GLY A 97 11.94 0.36 7.51
CA GLY A 97 12.16 1.16 8.71
C GLY A 97 11.04 2.17 8.91
N THR A 98 11.33 3.35 9.45
CA THR A 98 10.35 4.41 9.71
C THR A 98 10.17 5.33 8.50
N PHE A 99 8.93 5.58 8.12
CA PHE A 99 8.55 6.57 7.11
C PHE A 99 7.57 7.56 7.73
N CYS A 100 7.88 8.85 7.72
CA CYS A 100 7.05 9.89 8.30
C CYS A 100 6.68 10.98 7.30
N PHE A 101 5.39 11.34 7.29
CA PHE A 101 4.91 12.62 6.81
C PHE A 101 4.73 13.55 8.01
N PRO A 102 5.50 14.65 8.12
CA PRO A 102 5.33 15.61 9.21
C PRO A 102 3.93 16.20 9.26
N LYS A 103 3.34 16.44 8.09
CA LYS A 103 1.97 16.92 7.96
C LYS A 103 1.36 16.44 6.65
N ILE A 104 0.25 15.72 6.73
CA ILE A 104 -0.64 15.43 5.62
C ILE A 104 -1.80 16.42 5.68
N PRO A 105 -2.01 17.28 4.66
CA PRO A 105 -3.13 18.22 4.65
C PRO A 105 -4.46 17.49 4.47
N ILE A 106 -5.53 18.08 5.00
CA ILE A 106 -6.90 17.64 4.72
C ILE A 106 -7.44 18.42 3.51
N PRO A 107 -8.11 17.76 2.55
CA PRO A 107 -8.85 18.45 1.50
C PRO A 107 -9.89 19.44 2.06
N GLN A 108 -10.06 20.58 1.38
CA GLN A 108 -11.03 21.59 1.78
C GLN A 108 -12.48 21.12 1.54
N GLY A 109 -13.44 21.75 2.22
CA GLY A 109 -14.87 21.52 1.98
C GLY A 109 -15.49 20.32 2.68
N LEU A 110 -14.74 19.63 3.56
CA LEU A 110 -15.25 18.46 4.30
C LEU A 110 -16.10 18.79 5.54
N GLY A 111 -16.20 20.07 5.91
CA GLY A 111 -17.03 20.51 7.05
C GLY A 111 -16.59 19.96 8.42
N LEU A 112 -15.32 19.56 8.55
CA LEU A 112 -14.79 18.96 9.77
C LEU A 112 -14.65 20.00 10.89
N THR A 113 -15.09 19.63 12.09
CA THR A 113 -14.98 20.42 13.31
C THR A 113 -14.27 19.63 14.41
N ALA A 114 -13.81 20.31 15.46
CA ALA A 114 -13.28 19.62 16.63
C ALA A 114 -14.34 18.64 17.18
N GLY A 115 -13.93 17.41 17.50
CA GLY A 115 -14.80 16.30 17.88
C GLY A 115 -15.32 15.45 16.72
N SER A 116 -15.12 15.88 15.46
CA SER A 116 -15.44 15.03 14.31
C SER A 116 -14.58 13.76 14.34
N ASN A 117 -15.21 12.59 14.21
CA ASN A 117 -14.53 11.31 14.16
C ASN A 117 -14.20 10.92 12.72
N ALA A 118 -13.04 10.31 12.53
CA ALA A 118 -12.64 9.74 11.25
C ALA A 118 -11.68 8.55 11.45
N SER A 119 -11.36 7.89 10.36
CA SER A 119 -10.35 6.85 10.29
C SER A 119 -9.40 7.17 9.12
N ILE A 120 -8.10 7.08 9.37
CA ILE A 120 -7.07 7.11 8.33
C ILE A 120 -6.81 5.68 7.89
N GLN A 121 -6.87 5.40 6.60
CA GLN A 121 -6.44 4.14 6.01
C GLN A 121 -5.12 4.34 5.29
N VAL A 122 -4.17 3.45 5.55
CA VAL A 122 -2.95 3.29 4.75
C VAL A 122 -3.08 1.99 3.97
N VAL A 123 -2.80 2.06 2.67
CA VAL A 123 -2.78 0.89 1.79
C VAL A 123 -1.39 0.78 1.20
N GLN A 124 -0.75 -0.39 1.33
CA GLN A 124 0.50 -0.69 0.65
C GLN A 124 0.28 -1.78 -0.38
N VAL A 125 0.67 -1.52 -1.62
CA VAL A 125 0.62 -2.46 -2.74
C VAL A 125 2.04 -2.88 -3.09
N ASN A 126 2.29 -4.18 -3.13
CA ASN A 126 3.60 -4.71 -3.49
C ASN A 126 3.76 -4.87 -5.02
N GLU A 127 4.95 -5.29 -5.44
CA GLU A 127 5.32 -5.46 -6.86
C GLU A 127 4.50 -6.52 -7.60
N HIS A 128 3.80 -7.38 -6.85
CA HIS A 128 2.90 -8.41 -7.38
C HIS A 128 1.44 -7.95 -7.44
N GLY A 129 1.13 -6.72 -7.03
CA GLY A 129 -0.23 -6.16 -7.02
C GLY A 129 -1.07 -6.59 -5.81
N SER A 130 -0.48 -7.29 -4.83
CA SER A 130 -1.16 -7.62 -3.58
C SER A 130 -1.18 -6.41 -2.65
N ALA A 131 -2.32 -6.17 -2.01
CA ALA A 131 -2.54 -5.02 -1.15
C ALA A 131 -2.67 -5.43 0.33
N LEU A 132 -2.05 -4.64 1.20
CA LEU A 132 -2.16 -4.73 2.65
C LEU A 132 -2.78 -3.43 3.19
N TYR A 133 -3.58 -3.58 4.24
CA TYR A 133 -4.44 -2.54 4.78
C TYR A 133 -4.25 -2.39 6.28
N ASN A 134 -4.10 -1.15 6.73
CA ASN A 134 -4.18 -0.80 8.14
C ASN A 134 -4.94 0.51 8.30
N CYS A 135 -5.61 0.66 9.43
CA CYS A 135 -6.32 1.88 9.78
C CYS A 135 -5.91 2.38 11.15
N ALA A 136 -6.06 3.69 11.35
CA ALA A 136 -5.91 4.37 12.63
C ALA A 136 -7.13 5.27 12.83
N ASP A 137 -7.78 5.14 13.98
CA ASP A 137 -8.97 5.91 14.31
C ASP A 137 -8.57 7.22 15.01
N ILE A 138 -9.15 8.32 14.54
CA ILE A 138 -8.83 9.67 15.00
C ILE A 138 -10.08 10.42 15.41
N THR A 139 -9.84 11.43 16.26
CA THR A 139 -10.80 12.50 16.57
C THR A 139 -10.13 13.82 16.20
N PHE A 140 -10.78 14.63 15.37
CA PHE A 140 -10.24 15.92 15.01
C PHE A 140 -10.26 16.88 16.20
N SER A 141 -9.18 17.65 16.37
CA SER A 141 -9.01 18.50 17.53
C SER A 141 -8.26 19.78 17.21
N ALA A 142 -8.68 20.87 17.84
CA ALA A 142 -8.00 22.16 17.74
C ALA A 142 -6.72 22.22 18.58
N ASN A 143 -6.60 21.33 19.57
CA ASN A 143 -5.48 21.27 20.51
C ASN A 143 -4.43 20.22 20.13
N ALA A 144 -4.73 19.36 19.16
CA ALA A 144 -3.78 18.37 18.66
C ALA A 144 -2.62 19.06 17.93
N THR A 145 -1.41 18.59 18.17
CA THR A 145 -0.18 19.09 17.54
C THR A 145 0.41 18.07 16.58
N LEU A 146 1.29 18.53 15.69
CA LEU A 146 2.12 17.63 14.91
C LEU A 146 3.09 16.87 15.81
N LEU A 147 3.57 15.72 15.34
CA LEU A 147 4.74 15.08 15.93
C LEU A 147 5.93 16.04 15.87
N SER A 148 6.74 16.03 16.93
CA SER A 148 8.01 16.73 16.95
C SER A 148 8.98 16.12 15.93
N THR A 149 10.00 16.89 15.56
CA THR A 149 10.96 16.50 14.51
C THR A 149 11.78 15.26 14.86
N ASP A 150 11.97 14.95 16.13
CA ASP A 150 12.64 13.75 16.62
C ASP A 150 11.75 12.50 16.53
N LEU A 151 10.43 12.66 16.71
CA LEU A 151 9.46 11.56 16.59
C LEU A 151 9.08 11.27 15.14
N CYS A 152 9.08 12.29 14.28
CA CYS A 152 8.77 12.16 12.86
C CYS A 152 10.05 12.10 12.02
N THR A 153 10.76 10.98 12.12
CA THR A 153 12.03 10.77 11.43
C THR A 153 11.99 9.56 10.49
N ASN A 154 12.61 9.73 9.33
CA ASN A 154 12.81 8.66 8.36
C ASN A 154 14.07 7.86 8.71
N SER A 155 13.99 6.54 8.63
CA SER A 155 15.16 5.66 8.79
C SER A 155 16.16 5.87 7.66
N SER A 156 17.45 5.62 7.93
CA SER A 156 18.48 5.66 6.90
C SER A 156 18.19 4.61 5.81
N GLY A 157 18.15 5.04 4.55
CA GLY A 157 17.88 4.16 3.40
C GLY A 157 16.41 4.04 3.00
N ILE A 158 15.48 4.68 3.72
CA ILE A 158 14.11 4.83 3.25
C ILE A 158 13.98 6.06 2.34
N GLY A 159 13.19 5.94 1.27
CA GLY A 159 12.99 6.99 0.28
C GLY A 159 11.58 6.95 -0.30
N TRP A 160 11.19 8.01 -1.00
CA TRP A 160 9.92 8.05 -1.70
C TRP A 160 9.93 8.92 -2.95
N LYS A 161 8.98 8.64 -3.85
CA LYS A 161 8.64 9.51 -4.99
C LYS A 161 7.12 9.52 -5.23
N PRO A 162 6.49 10.68 -5.47
CA PRO A 162 5.09 10.70 -5.87
C PRO A 162 4.87 9.87 -7.13
N LEU A 163 3.72 9.18 -7.22
CA LEU A 163 3.31 8.58 -8.47
C LEU A 163 2.89 9.67 -9.46
N GLY A 164 3.21 9.50 -10.75
CA GLY A 164 2.86 10.48 -11.79
C GLY A 164 3.71 11.76 -11.79
N ALA A 165 4.72 11.88 -10.94
CA ALA A 165 5.70 12.96 -11.04
C ALA A 165 6.48 12.83 -12.35
N GLU A 166 6.12 13.63 -13.35
CA GLU A 166 6.86 13.74 -14.60
C GLU A 166 8.30 14.19 -14.27
N THR A 167 9.30 13.49 -14.78
CA THR A 167 10.62 14.11 -14.95
C THR A 167 10.40 15.36 -15.78
N ALA A 168 10.81 16.53 -15.31
CA ALA A 168 10.78 17.75 -16.11
C ALA A 168 11.37 17.43 -17.49
N LEU A 169 10.50 17.36 -18.50
CA LEU A 169 10.90 17.14 -19.87
C LEU A 169 11.65 18.41 -20.25
N ASN A 170 12.99 18.36 -20.27
CA ASN A 170 13.76 19.36 -20.96
C ASN A 170 13.26 19.37 -22.40
N ASN A 171 12.61 20.46 -22.82
CA ASN A 171 11.97 20.66 -24.12
C ASN A 171 12.91 20.32 -25.29
N THR A 172 12.99 19.04 -25.59
CA THR A 172 13.66 18.51 -26.78
C THR A 172 12.63 17.63 -27.45
N SER A 173 12.23 18.07 -28.65
CA SER A 173 11.16 17.52 -29.46
C SER A 173 11.13 15.97 -29.44
N PRO A 174 9.97 15.32 -29.25
CA PRO A 174 9.89 13.87 -29.24
C PRO A 174 10.23 13.32 -30.64
N LYS A 175 11.30 12.53 -30.75
CA LYS A 175 11.45 11.61 -31.88
C LYS A 175 10.39 10.51 -31.73
N PRO A 176 9.70 10.09 -32.80
CA PRO A 176 8.72 9.03 -32.72
C PRO A 176 9.44 7.70 -32.42
N GLY A 177 9.49 7.35 -31.14
CA GLY A 177 9.98 6.07 -30.66
C GLY A 177 8.85 5.06 -30.69
N ALA A 178 9.01 4.01 -31.49
CA ALA A 178 8.05 2.94 -31.71
C ALA A 178 7.60 2.28 -30.40
N GLY A 179 6.40 2.61 -29.95
CA GLY A 179 5.63 1.74 -29.07
C GLY A 179 5.07 0.58 -29.89
N SER A 180 5.88 -0.45 -30.13
CA SER A 180 5.32 -1.75 -30.54
C SER A 180 4.52 -2.28 -29.36
N MET A 181 3.20 -2.08 -29.38
CA MET A 181 2.30 -3.01 -28.72
C MET A 181 2.62 -4.40 -29.29
N LEU A 182 3.17 -5.29 -28.46
CA LEU A 182 3.11 -6.71 -28.76
C LEU A 182 1.64 -7.11 -28.67
N ALA A 183 0.93 -6.98 -29.78
CA ALA A 183 -0.32 -7.67 -29.99
C ALA A 183 0.03 -9.17 -29.98
N ILE A 184 -0.25 -9.83 -28.86
CA ILE A 184 -0.19 -11.29 -28.80
C ILE A 184 -1.29 -11.78 -29.75
N ASP A 185 -0.86 -12.33 -30.89
CA ASP A 185 -1.74 -13.00 -31.83
C ASP A 185 -2.44 -14.16 -31.11
N LYS A 186 -3.78 -14.16 -31.15
CA LYS A 186 -4.64 -15.20 -30.56
C LYS A 186 -4.44 -16.58 -31.22
N SER A 187 -3.58 -16.69 -32.23
CA SER A 187 -3.23 -17.95 -32.90
C SER A 187 -2.26 -18.85 -32.10
N ILE A 188 -1.56 -18.35 -31.07
CA ILE A 188 -0.59 -19.15 -30.28
C ILE A 188 -1.21 -19.73 -28.99
N GLN A 189 -2.51 -20.03 -28.99
CA GLN A 189 -3.18 -20.73 -27.88
C GLN A 189 -3.41 -22.23 -28.11
N SER A 190 -3.01 -22.82 -29.24
CA SER A 190 -3.32 -24.24 -29.53
C SER A 190 -2.13 -25.21 -29.62
N LEU A 191 -0.88 -24.79 -29.45
CA LEU A 191 0.28 -25.69 -29.63
C LEU A 191 1.13 -25.95 -28.37
N GLY A 192 0.79 -25.37 -27.22
CA GLY A 192 1.62 -25.49 -25.99
C GLY A 192 1.11 -26.42 -24.90
N LEU A 193 -0.14 -26.91 -24.98
CA LEU A 193 -0.77 -27.69 -23.89
C LEU A 193 -0.86 -29.20 -24.20
N GLY A 194 -0.81 -29.62 -25.47
CA GLY A 194 -0.88 -31.03 -25.85
C GLY A 194 0.43 -31.80 -25.65
N ALA A 195 1.58 -31.14 -25.88
CA ALA A 195 2.89 -31.79 -25.75
C ALA A 195 3.30 -32.00 -24.28
N ILE A 196 2.84 -31.14 -23.36
CA ILE A 196 3.16 -31.25 -21.93
C ILE A 196 2.37 -32.38 -21.27
N ILE A 197 1.15 -32.68 -21.76
CA ILE A 197 0.33 -33.78 -21.23
C ILE A 197 0.79 -35.14 -21.79
N ALA A 198 1.22 -35.23 -23.05
CA ALA A 198 1.69 -36.50 -23.63
C ALA A 198 2.97 -37.05 -22.97
N ILE A 199 3.87 -36.18 -22.51
CA ILE A 199 5.10 -36.59 -21.80
C ILE A 199 4.78 -37.07 -20.36
N LEU A 200 3.66 -36.64 -19.78
CA LEU A 200 3.22 -37.06 -18.45
C LEU A 200 2.59 -38.46 -18.43
N PHE A 201 2.04 -38.94 -19.54
CA PHE A 201 1.41 -40.26 -19.61
C PHE A 201 2.31 -41.38 -20.16
N TRP A 202 3.43 -41.06 -20.83
CA TRP A 202 4.39 -42.10 -21.23
C TRP A 202 5.21 -42.64 -20.03
N ASN A 203 5.48 -41.82 -19.02
CA ASN A 203 6.31 -42.22 -17.86
C ASN A 203 5.53 -42.87 -16.70
N LEU A 204 4.27 -43.27 -16.91
CA LEU A 204 3.47 -44.02 -15.93
C LEU A 204 3.30 -45.51 -16.31
N TYR A 205 3.93 -45.97 -17.40
CA TYR A 205 3.84 -47.35 -17.88
C TYR A 205 5.21 -47.96 -18.27
N VAL A 206 6.30 -47.53 -17.62
CA VAL A 206 7.56 -48.30 -17.50
C VAL A 206 8.13 -48.10 -16.10
#